data_AF-D0NQX1-F1
#
_entry.id   AF-D0NQX1-F1
#
_cell.length_a   1.000
_cell.length_b   1.000
_cell.length_c   1.000
_cell.angle_alpha   90.00
_cell.angle_beta   90.00
_cell.angle_gamma   90.00
#
_symmetry.space_group_name_H-M   'P 1'
#
loop_
_entity.id
_entity.type
_entity.pdbx_description
1 polymer ?
#
loop_
_entity_poly.entity_id
_entity_poly.type
_entity_poly.pdbx_seq_one_letter_code
_entity_poly.pdbx_strand_id
1 'polypeptide(L)'
;MGVNQTSNKNWIFDHIVKNKGTLNYCVRWDSTQKLSKTVASKFKAMLERQYAAWNRWLIGYGCWPYDEIKVNMVGFAVKEASLLDWKDDSLGKIYAGDLDPEGVPRCPQTCYDFFDNGPRTWSDTSACEGEPFGLSLWPKQGLEGGLGYDWGQEVNLESMIQNIDEEILHIVAHEIGHGFGLPDFYEDADKPAKGMAPAIMMAGSSMTITDTDGWMFRRAYESIRDRYSFK
;
A
#
# COMPACT_ATOMS: atom_id res chain seq x y z
N MET A 1 1.99 -20.93 0.64
CA MET A 1 1.46 -19.77 1.40
C MET A 1 2.52 -19.43 2.43
N GLY A 2 3.05 -18.20 2.38
CA GLY A 2 4.13 -17.76 3.28
C GLY A 2 3.71 -17.92 4.74
N VAL A 3 4.67 -18.31 5.57
CA VAL A 3 4.51 -18.39 7.03
C VAL A 3 4.07 -16.99 7.50
N ASN A 4 2.95 -16.89 8.23
CA ASN A 4 2.36 -15.65 8.82
C ASN A 4 1.14 -15.01 8.12
N GLN A 5 0.65 -15.54 6.99
CA GLN A 5 -0.57 -15.02 6.34
C GLN A 5 -1.82 -15.04 7.24
N THR A 6 -2.05 -16.15 7.92
CA THR A 6 -3.27 -16.38 8.72
C THR A 6 -3.20 -15.83 10.14
N SER A 7 -2.04 -15.36 10.61
CA SER A 7 -1.88 -14.81 11.96
C SER A 7 -1.91 -13.29 12.00
N ASN A 8 -1.39 -12.61 10.98
CA ASN A 8 -1.45 -11.16 10.90
C ASN A 8 -2.88 -10.68 10.57
N LYS A 9 -3.35 -9.64 11.27
CA LYS A 9 -4.69 -9.03 11.13
C LYS A 9 -4.65 -7.55 10.76
N ASN A 10 -3.53 -7.10 10.18
CA ASN A 10 -3.34 -5.75 9.70
C ASN A 10 -3.17 -5.69 8.16
N TRP A 11 -3.50 -6.75 7.42
CA TRP A 11 -3.34 -6.74 5.97
C TRP A 11 -4.20 -5.66 5.32
N ILE A 12 -3.88 -5.28 4.08
CA ILE A 12 -4.71 -4.33 3.32
C ILE A 12 -6.17 -4.81 3.24
N PHE A 13 -6.42 -6.12 3.20
CA PHE A 13 -7.76 -6.70 3.34
C PHE A 13 -8.48 -6.22 4.60
N ASP A 14 -7.82 -6.28 5.76
CA ASP A 14 -8.38 -5.89 7.04
C ASP A 14 -8.73 -4.40 7.05
N HIS A 15 -7.88 -3.53 6.48
CA HIS A 15 -8.16 -2.11 6.31
C HIS A 15 -9.34 -1.84 5.39
N ILE A 16 -9.39 -2.50 4.22
CA ILE A 16 -10.52 -2.36 3.27
C ILE A 16 -11.83 -2.75 3.97
N VAL A 17 -11.86 -3.87 4.70
CA VAL A 17 -13.07 -4.35 5.37
C VAL A 17 -13.47 -3.42 6.51
N LYS A 18 -12.53 -3.00 7.36
CA LYS A 18 -12.77 -2.06 8.47
C LYS A 18 -13.37 -0.75 7.95
N ASN A 19 -12.81 -0.22 6.87
CA ASN A 19 -13.12 1.10 6.33
C ASN A 19 -14.09 1.04 5.14
N LYS A 20 -14.77 -0.09 4.95
CA LYS A 20 -15.85 -0.28 3.97
C LYS A 20 -15.47 0.12 2.54
N GLY A 21 -14.34 -0.39 2.04
CA GLY A 21 -13.89 -0.12 0.67
C GLY A 21 -13.01 1.12 0.53
N THR A 22 -12.56 1.72 1.64
CA THR A 22 -11.74 2.94 1.63
C THR A 22 -10.39 2.71 2.31
N LEU A 23 -9.32 3.29 1.75
CA LEU A 23 -7.98 3.26 2.30
C LEU A 23 -7.46 4.67 2.51
N ASN A 24 -7.02 4.97 3.74
CA ASN A 24 -6.41 6.25 4.07
C ASN A 24 -4.88 6.10 4.02
N TYR A 25 -4.26 6.89 3.16
CA TYR A 25 -2.84 6.91 2.88
C TYR A 25 -2.17 8.16 3.43
N CYS A 26 -1.03 7.98 4.07
CA CYS A 26 -0.12 9.08 4.38
C CYS A 26 1.20 8.93 3.62
N VAL A 27 1.66 10.01 2.98
CA VAL A 27 2.89 9.98 2.19
C VAL A 27 4.10 10.20 3.09
N ARG A 28 5.14 9.39 2.94
CA ARG A 28 6.47 9.58 3.52
C ARG A 28 7.43 9.97 2.41
N TRP A 29 7.59 11.26 2.15
CA TRP A 29 8.43 11.74 1.04
C TRP A 29 9.91 11.71 1.44
N ASP A 30 10.57 10.58 1.23
CA ASP A 30 11.99 10.40 1.56
C ASP A 30 12.89 10.80 0.39
N SER A 31 12.93 12.11 0.17
CA SER A 31 13.73 12.70 -0.88
C SER A 31 14.17 14.11 -0.50
N THR A 32 15.26 14.54 -1.12
CA THR A 32 15.72 15.94 -1.10
C THR A 32 15.20 16.73 -2.31
N GLN A 33 14.54 16.06 -3.25
CA GLN A 33 13.95 16.69 -4.42
C GLN A 33 12.64 17.40 -4.06
N LYS A 34 12.36 18.52 -4.75
CA LYS A 34 11.09 19.22 -4.60
C LYS A 34 9.95 18.40 -5.21
N LEU A 35 8.87 18.25 -4.46
CA LEU A 35 7.63 17.66 -4.93
C LEU A 35 6.66 18.79 -5.32
N SER A 36 6.19 18.76 -6.56
CA SER A 36 5.17 19.71 -7.01
C SER A 36 3.76 19.24 -6.65
N LYS A 37 2.85 20.18 -6.39
CA LYS A 37 1.43 19.93 -6.13
C LYS A 37 0.78 19.18 -7.29
N THR A 38 1.19 19.51 -8.52
CA THR A 38 0.70 18.85 -9.73
C THR A 38 1.06 17.37 -9.73
N VAL A 39 2.31 17.03 -9.42
CA VAL A 39 2.74 15.63 -9.33
C VAL A 39 2.10 14.93 -8.14
N ALA A 40 2.11 15.54 -6.96
CA ALA A 40 1.51 14.98 -5.75
C ALA A 40 0.01 14.69 -5.91
N SER A 41 -0.73 15.55 -6.64
CA SER A 41 -2.16 15.36 -6.88
C SER A 41 -2.50 14.07 -7.65
N LYS A 42 -1.52 13.48 -8.35
CA LYS A 42 -1.70 12.23 -9.09
C LYS A 42 -1.61 10.99 -8.21
N PHE A 43 -1.07 11.07 -6.99
CA PHE A 43 -0.80 9.90 -6.15
C PHE A 43 -2.07 9.11 -5.83
N LYS A 44 -3.16 9.82 -5.52
CA LYS A 44 -4.48 9.21 -5.29
C LYS A 44 -4.92 8.36 -6.48
N ALA A 45 -4.99 8.97 -7.65
CA ALA A 45 -5.46 8.29 -8.86
C ALA A 45 -4.53 7.13 -9.26
N MET A 46 -3.22 7.30 -9.07
CA MET A 46 -2.23 6.23 -9.29
C MET A 46 -2.51 5.02 -8.40
N LEU A 47 -2.67 5.22 -7.09
CA LEU A 47 -2.97 4.14 -6.13
C LEU A 47 -4.31 3.48 -6.45
N GLU A 48 -5.35 4.26 -6.78
CA GLU A 48 -6.66 3.73 -7.16
C GLU A 48 -6.60 2.81 -8.39
N ARG A 49 -5.77 3.14 -9.40
CA ARG A 49 -5.53 2.23 -10.54
C ARG A 49 -4.87 0.92 -10.09
N GLN A 50 -3.86 0.98 -9.22
CA GLN A 50 -3.18 -0.22 -8.74
C GLN A 50 -4.14 -1.10 -7.92
N TYR A 51 -4.96 -0.48 -7.07
CA TYR A 51 -5.98 -1.20 -6.32
C TYR A 51 -7.10 -1.77 -7.18
N ALA A 52 -7.54 -1.07 -8.23
CA ALA A 52 -8.51 -1.61 -9.18
C ALA A 52 -7.98 -2.88 -9.87
N ALA A 53 -6.69 -2.87 -10.25
CA ALA A 53 -6.05 -3.99 -10.91
C ALA A 53 -5.92 -5.24 -10.02
N TRP A 54 -5.79 -5.08 -8.70
CA TRP A 54 -5.90 -6.17 -7.72
C TRP A 54 -7.37 -6.53 -7.43
N ASN A 55 -8.21 -5.54 -7.11
CA ASN A 55 -9.58 -5.73 -6.62
C ASN A 55 -10.49 -6.45 -7.62
N ARG A 56 -10.26 -6.27 -8.93
CA ARG A 56 -11.03 -6.95 -10.00
C ARG A 56 -11.12 -8.47 -9.81
N TRP A 57 -10.12 -9.08 -9.18
CA TRP A 57 -10.08 -10.52 -8.94
C TRP A 57 -11.05 -10.98 -7.85
N LEU A 58 -11.50 -10.08 -6.97
CA LEU A 58 -12.46 -10.38 -5.91
C LEU A 58 -13.89 -9.91 -6.21
N ILE A 59 -14.11 -9.07 -7.23
CA ILE A 59 -15.46 -8.69 -7.66
C ILE A 59 -16.24 -9.96 -8.03
N GLY A 60 -17.38 -10.18 -7.36
CA GLY A 60 -18.21 -11.37 -7.52
C GLY A 60 -17.62 -12.66 -6.93
N TYR A 61 -16.54 -12.58 -6.14
CA TYR A 61 -15.87 -13.75 -5.54
C TYR A 61 -15.98 -13.75 -4.01
N GLY A 62 -16.30 -14.90 -3.44
CA GLY A 62 -16.17 -15.15 -2.00
C GLY A 62 -16.83 -14.11 -1.10
N CYS A 63 -18.02 -13.63 -1.46
CA CYS A 63 -18.80 -12.62 -0.73
C CYS A 63 -18.13 -11.26 -0.56
N TRP A 64 -17.10 -10.94 -1.34
CA TRP A 64 -16.44 -9.63 -1.32
C TRP A 64 -17.41 -8.54 -1.81
N PRO A 65 -17.73 -7.52 -0.99
CA PRO A 65 -18.80 -6.56 -1.31
C PRO A 65 -18.30 -5.28 -1.99
N TYR A 66 -17.00 -5.17 -2.31
CA TYR A 66 -16.40 -3.93 -2.79
C TYR A 66 -16.06 -4.00 -4.27
N ASP A 67 -16.87 -3.33 -5.10
CA ASP A 67 -16.61 -3.20 -6.54
C ASP A 67 -15.50 -2.17 -6.83
N GLU A 68 -15.28 -1.24 -5.91
CA GLU A 68 -14.28 -0.18 -5.99
C GLU A 68 -13.55 -0.04 -4.64
N ILE A 69 -12.25 0.23 -4.70
CA ILE A 69 -11.44 0.62 -3.55
C ILE A 69 -11.04 2.08 -3.70
N LYS A 70 -11.49 2.93 -2.78
CA LYS A 70 -11.22 4.37 -2.78
C LYS A 70 -10.00 4.68 -1.94
N VAL A 71 -9.20 5.64 -2.38
CA VAL A 71 -8.02 6.10 -1.64
C VAL A 71 -8.18 7.54 -1.19
N ASN A 72 -7.91 7.83 0.07
CA ASN A 72 -7.79 9.19 0.59
C ASN A 72 -6.33 9.48 0.89
N MET A 73 -5.82 10.60 0.39
CA MET A 73 -4.52 11.13 0.81
C MET A 73 -4.76 12.02 2.02
N VAL A 74 -4.40 11.54 3.21
CA VAL A 74 -4.72 12.22 4.47
C VAL A 74 -3.56 13.03 5.04
N GLY A 75 -2.35 12.80 4.53
CA GLY A 75 -1.21 13.64 4.87
C GLY A 75 0.03 13.40 4.03
N PHE A 76 0.95 14.36 4.15
CA PHE A 76 2.25 14.36 3.49
C PHE A 76 3.33 14.70 4.51
N ALA A 77 4.15 13.72 4.86
CA ALA A 77 5.32 13.89 5.68
C ALA A 77 6.55 14.22 4.82
N VAL A 78 7.27 15.28 5.19
CA VAL A 78 8.48 15.77 4.51
C VAL A 78 9.55 16.17 5.53
N LYS A 79 10.83 16.09 5.14
CA LYS A 79 11.93 16.57 5.99
C LYS A 79 11.81 18.06 6.27
N GLU A 80 11.49 18.84 5.24
CA GLU A 80 11.27 20.27 5.31
C GLU A 80 10.06 20.68 4.47
N ALA A 81 9.26 21.63 4.97
CA ALA A 81 8.12 22.16 4.22
C ALA A 81 8.54 22.85 2.90
N SER A 82 9.79 23.29 2.80
CA SER A 82 10.41 23.90 1.61
C SER A 82 10.50 22.94 0.41
N LEU A 83 10.41 21.63 0.65
CA LEU A 83 10.40 20.59 -0.38
C LEU A 83 9.07 20.51 -1.13
N LEU A 84 7.99 21.09 -0.58
CA LEU A 84 6.69 21.15 -1.24
C LEU A 84 6.52 22.53 -1.88
N ASP A 85 6.01 22.56 -3.12
CA ASP A 85 5.66 23.83 -3.77
C ASP A 85 4.27 24.37 -3.36
N TRP A 86 3.57 23.66 -2.46
CA TRP A 86 2.30 24.07 -1.86
C TRP A 86 2.39 24.15 -0.33
N LYS A 87 1.44 24.87 0.26
CA LYS A 87 1.43 25.17 1.72
C LYS A 87 0.08 24.95 2.38
N ASP A 88 -0.94 24.59 1.60
CA ASP A 88 -2.29 24.32 2.08
C ASP A 88 -2.50 22.80 2.27
N ASP A 89 -3.57 22.42 2.97
CA ASP A 89 -3.89 21.01 3.22
C ASP A 89 -4.76 20.40 2.11
N SER A 90 -4.74 20.95 0.89
CA SER A 90 -5.63 20.50 -0.19
C SER A 90 -5.34 19.09 -0.72
N LEU A 91 -4.17 18.52 -0.39
CA LEU A 91 -3.79 17.14 -0.67
C LEU A 91 -3.71 16.28 0.60
N GLY A 92 -4.16 16.80 1.75
CA GLY A 92 -3.91 16.23 3.08
C GLY A 92 -2.98 17.11 3.91
N LYS A 93 -2.99 16.89 5.23
CA LYS A 93 -2.22 17.70 6.19
C LYS A 93 -0.71 17.55 5.96
N ILE A 94 0.02 18.67 5.93
CA ILE A 94 1.49 18.64 5.80
C ILE A 94 2.13 18.42 7.17
N TYR A 95 2.97 17.40 7.27
CA TYR A 95 3.77 17.09 8.46
C TYR A 95 5.26 17.31 8.14
N ALA A 96 5.82 18.45 8.54
CA ALA A 96 7.22 18.76 8.27
C ALA A 96 8.09 18.55 9.52
N GLY A 97 9.20 17.83 9.36
CA GLY A 97 10.26 17.72 10.37
C GLY A 97 10.05 16.65 11.44
N ASP A 98 8.94 15.88 11.43
CA ASP A 98 8.84 14.65 12.22
C ASP A 98 9.54 13.52 11.47
N LEU A 99 10.68 13.08 12.02
CA LEU A 99 11.53 12.05 11.44
C LEU A 99 11.54 10.80 12.32
N ASP A 100 11.66 9.64 11.70
CA ASP A 100 11.96 8.39 12.41
C ASP A 100 13.46 8.34 12.84
N PRO A 101 13.88 7.32 13.61
CA PRO A 101 15.28 7.19 14.04
C PRO A 101 16.30 7.15 12.90
N GLU A 102 15.89 6.77 11.70
CA GLU A 102 16.69 6.72 10.48
C GLU A 102 16.72 8.06 9.71
N GLY A 103 16.01 9.08 10.20
CA GLY A 103 15.97 10.42 9.60
C GLY A 103 14.99 10.52 8.42
N VAL A 104 14.05 9.58 8.30
CA VAL A 104 13.03 9.53 7.25
C VAL A 104 11.78 10.23 7.75
N PRO A 105 11.15 11.13 6.97
CA PRO A 105 9.92 11.77 7.39
C PRO A 105 8.81 10.74 7.60
N ARG A 106 8.03 10.96 8.65
CA ARG A 106 6.90 10.09 9.00
C ARG A 106 5.69 10.94 9.34
N CYS A 107 4.52 10.36 9.08
CA CYS A 107 3.28 10.92 9.59
C CYS A 107 3.15 10.61 11.09
N PRO A 108 2.39 11.40 11.86
CA PRO A 108 2.33 11.26 13.30
C PRO A 108 1.88 9.85 13.71
N GLN A 109 2.62 9.24 14.64
CA GLN A 109 2.28 7.89 15.12
C GLN A 109 0.92 7.83 15.81
N THR A 110 0.46 8.95 16.39
CA THR A 110 -0.89 9.08 16.97
C THR A 110 -2.01 8.97 15.92
N CYS A 111 -1.69 9.14 14.65
CA CYS A 111 -2.60 8.99 13.52
C CYS A 111 -2.47 7.64 12.82
N TYR A 112 -1.48 6.82 13.15
CA TYR A 112 -1.28 5.53 12.51
C TYR A 112 -2.29 4.52 13.06
N ASP A 113 -3.20 4.11 12.20
CA ASP A 113 -4.31 3.22 12.50
C ASP A 113 -3.98 1.78 12.08
N PHE A 114 -3.46 0.97 13.01
CA PHE A 114 -3.07 -0.42 12.76
C PHE A 114 -3.73 -1.39 13.73
N PHE A 115 -3.88 -2.64 13.32
CA PHE A 115 -4.35 -3.72 14.19
C PHE A 115 -3.17 -4.33 14.95
N ASP A 116 -3.14 -4.14 16.26
CA ASP A 116 -2.15 -4.78 17.12
C ASP A 116 -2.56 -6.23 17.42
N ASN A 117 -1.77 -7.17 16.90
CA ASN A 117 -2.01 -8.61 17.04
C ASN A 117 -1.86 -9.11 18.50
N GLY A 118 -1.14 -8.38 19.36
CA GLY A 118 -0.96 -8.72 20.77
C GLY A 118 -2.26 -8.56 21.59
N PRO A 119 -2.74 -7.32 21.82
CA PRO A 119 -4.00 -7.02 22.48
C PRO A 119 -5.23 -7.31 21.59
N ARG A 120 -5.04 -7.61 20.30
CA ARG A 120 -6.10 -7.92 19.32
C ARG A 120 -7.11 -6.78 19.16
N THR A 121 -6.60 -5.56 19.06
CA THR A 121 -7.41 -4.35 18.88
C THR A 121 -6.77 -3.45 17.84
N TRP A 122 -7.59 -2.61 17.21
CA TRP A 122 -7.11 -1.45 16.47
C TRP A 122 -6.52 -0.43 17.44
N SER A 123 -5.48 0.27 17.00
CA SER A 123 -4.88 1.38 17.71
C SER A 123 -5.88 2.48 18.00
N ASP A 124 -5.72 3.14 19.15
CA ASP A 124 -6.49 4.33 19.51
C ASP A 124 -5.87 5.56 18.85
N THR A 125 -6.58 6.11 17.86
CA THR A 125 -6.17 7.31 17.11
C THR A 125 -6.90 8.57 17.57
N SER A 126 -7.53 8.56 18.76
CA SER A 126 -8.24 9.72 19.32
C SER A 126 -7.35 10.95 19.56
N ALA A 127 -6.03 10.75 19.69
CA ALA A 127 -5.04 11.82 19.80
C ALA A 127 -4.51 12.32 18.44
N CYS A 128 -5.03 11.82 17.32
CA CYS A 128 -4.66 12.30 16.00
C CYS A 128 -5.25 13.69 15.75
N GLU A 129 -4.39 14.67 15.48
CA GLU A 129 -4.81 16.03 15.11
C GLU A 129 -5.20 16.17 13.62
N GLY A 130 -5.10 15.09 12.85
CA GLY A 130 -5.47 15.02 11.44
C GLY A 130 -6.45 13.87 11.21
N GLU A 131 -6.44 13.32 10.00
CA GLU A 131 -7.20 12.12 9.69
C GLU A 131 -6.31 10.87 9.88
N PRO A 132 -6.78 9.83 10.60
CA PRO A 132 -6.02 8.59 10.77
C PRO A 132 -5.73 7.90 9.42
N PHE A 133 -4.56 7.27 9.33
CA PHE A 133 -4.11 6.53 8.14
C PHE A 133 -3.75 5.09 8.49
N GLY A 134 -4.10 4.17 7.60
CA GLY A 134 -3.73 2.75 7.76
C GLY A 134 -2.49 2.37 6.95
N LEU A 135 -2.19 3.10 5.88
CA LEU A 135 -1.15 2.74 4.93
C LEU A 135 -0.25 3.93 4.61
N SER A 136 1.02 3.65 4.37
CA SER A 136 2.01 4.64 3.93
C SER A 136 2.39 4.43 2.48
N LEU A 137 2.42 5.52 1.70
CA LEU A 137 3.16 5.55 0.45
C LEU A 137 4.50 6.21 0.74
N TRP A 138 5.60 5.48 0.59
CA TRP A 138 6.94 5.96 0.91
C TRP A 138 7.81 5.95 -0.36
N PRO A 139 7.75 7.01 -1.19
CA PRO A 139 8.67 7.17 -2.31
C PRO A 139 10.05 7.52 -1.75
N LYS A 140 11.03 6.65 -2.00
CA LYS A 140 12.40 6.80 -1.53
C LYS A 140 13.36 7.03 -2.68
N GLN A 141 14.10 8.12 -2.58
CA GLN A 141 15.10 8.51 -3.56
C GLN A 141 16.22 7.48 -3.64
N GLY A 142 16.49 6.95 -4.84
CA GLY A 142 17.61 6.05 -5.09
C GLY A 142 17.46 4.63 -4.53
N LEU A 143 16.27 4.23 -4.06
CA LEU A 143 15.99 2.85 -3.66
C LEU A 143 16.01 1.93 -4.88
N GLU A 144 16.66 0.77 -4.84
CA GLU A 144 16.50 -0.23 -5.91
C GLU A 144 15.27 -1.11 -5.61
N GLY A 145 14.24 -1.05 -6.49
CA GLY A 145 13.01 -1.82 -6.31
C GLY A 145 12.03 -1.20 -5.31
N GLY A 146 11.52 -2.01 -4.38
CA GLY A 146 10.56 -1.61 -3.36
C GLY A 146 10.51 -2.61 -2.20
N LEU A 147 9.79 -2.22 -1.15
CA LEU A 147 9.45 -3.03 0.01
C LEU A 147 7.99 -2.77 0.37
N GLY A 148 7.18 -3.82 0.33
CA GLY A 148 5.76 -3.79 0.64
C GLY A 148 5.43 -4.69 1.82
N TYR A 149 4.50 -4.24 2.65
CA TYR A 149 3.92 -5.09 3.70
C TYR A 149 2.56 -4.53 4.14
N ASP A 150 2.08 -4.97 5.30
CA ASP A 150 0.79 -4.57 5.87
C ASP A 150 0.67 -3.07 6.18
N TRP A 151 1.79 -2.35 6.30
CA TRP A 151 1.85 -0.91 6.58
C TRP A 151 1.88 -0.02 5.34
N GLY A 152 2.01 -0.59 4.13
CA GLY A 152 2.10 0.18 2.88
C GLY A 152 3.25 -0.24 1.97
N GLN A 153 3.77 0.72 1.20
CA GLN A 153 4.79 0.51 0.18
C GLN A 153 5.89 1.56 0.28
N GLU A 154 7.13 1.11 0.45
CA GLU A 154 8.35 1.87 0.19
C GLU A 154 8.82 1.56 -1.24
N VAL A 155 8.94 2.56 -2.11
CA VAL A 155 9.17 2.33 -3.54
C VAL A 155 10.24 3.26 -4.09
N ASN A 156 10.94 2.81 -5.14
CA ASN A 156 11.82 3.65 -5.93
C ASN A 156 11.05 4.89 -6.42
N LEU A 157 11.47 6.06 -5.94
CA LEU A 157 10.84 7.34 -6.24
C LEU A 157 10.92 7.67 -7.73
N GLU A 158 12.09 7.50 -8.34
CA GLU A 158 12.35 7.90 -9.72
C GLU A 158 11.42 7.18 -10.70
N SER A 159 11.30 5.86 -10.56
CA SER A 159 10.43 4.96 -11.30
C SER A 159 8.96 5.29 -11.04
N MET A 160 8.56 5.53 -9.78
CA MET A 160 7.19 5.89 -9.46
C MET A 160 6.77 7.20 -10.15
N ILE A 161 7.61 8.23 -10.09
CA ILE A 161 7.31 9.52 -10.72
C ILE A 161 7.37 9.44 -12.24
N GLN A 162 8.33 8.72 -12.81
CA GLN A 162 8.45 8.52 -14.25
C GLN A 162 7.22 7.83 -14.86
N ASN A 163 6.67 6.85 -14.15
CA ASN A 163 5.58 6.00 -14.64
C ASN A 163 4.21 6.36 -14.01
N ILE A 164 4.09 7.52 -13.35
CA ILE A 164 2.93 7.91 -12.54
C ILE A 164 1.59 7.94 -13.28
N ASP A 165 1.62 8.09 -14.61
CA ASP A 165 0.44 8.13 -15.48
C ASP A 165 0.15 6.78 -16.15
N GLU A 166 0.99 5.76 -15.93
CA GLU A 166 0.76 4.42 -16.48
C GLU A 166 -0.38 3.69 -15.75
N GLU A 167 -1.00 2.74 -16.42
CA GLU A 167 -2.08 1.94 -15.85
C GLU A 167 -1.57 1.13 -14.65
N ILE A 168 -0.44 0.45 -14.82
CA ILE A 168 0.22 -0.35 -13.79
C ILE A 168 1.63 0.19 -13.56
N LEU A 169 1.90 0.66 -12.34
CA LEU A 169 3.26 0.95 -11.90
C LEU A 169 3.82 -0.34 -11.31
N HIS A 170 4.64 -1.06 -12.07
CA HIS A 170 5.12 -2.40 -11.72
C HIS A 170 5.55 -2.53 -10.25
N ILE A 171 6.50 -1.70 -9.78
CA ILE A 171 7.00 -1.75 -8.40
C ILE A 171 5.85 -1.51 -7.40
N VAL A 172 5.05 -0.45 -7.58
CA VAL A 172 3.95 -0.15 -6.66
C VAL A 172 2.92 -1.28 -6.61
N ALA A 173 2.54 -1.82 -7.77
CA ALA A 173 1.60 -2.93 -7.85
C ALA A 173 2.14 -4.21 -7.21
N HIS A 174 3.44 -4.49 -7.37
CA HIS A 174 4.14 -5.59 -6.71
C HIS A 174 4.13 -5.42 -5.18
N GLU A 175 4.54 -4.26 -4.67
CA GLU A 175 4.57 -3.99 -3.22
C GLU A 175 3.16 -4.02 -2.59
N ILE A 176 2.12 -3.61 -3.32
CA ILE A 176 0.73 -3.79 -2.87
C ILE A 176 0.38 -5.28 -2.73
N GLY A 177 0.90 -6.14 -3.60
CA GLY A 177 0.75 -7.60 -3.49
C GLY A 177 1.25 -8.14 -2.15
N HIS A 178 2.39 -7.66 -1.66
CA HIS A 178 2.88 -7.99 -0.32
C HIS A 178 1.99 -7.46 0.80
N GLY A 179 1.36 -6.29 0.62
CA GLY A 179 0.37 -5.77 1.58
C GLY A 179 -0.92 -6.58 1.64
N PHE A 180 -1.21 -7.37 0.61
CA PHE A 180 -2.21 -8.44 0.63
C PHE A 180 -1.67 -9.80 1.06
N GLY A 181 -0.38 -9.86 1.39
CA GLY A 181 0.26 -11.03 1.95
C GLY A 181 0.77 -12.04 0.92
N LEU A 182 0.99 -11.62 -0.32
CA LEU A 182 1.65 -12.47 -1.30
C LEU A 182 3.16 -12.43 -1.06
N PRO A 183 3.88 -13.57 -1.02
CA PRO A 183 5.34 -13.58 -0.95
C PRO A 183 5.95 -13.37 -2.35
N ASP A 184 7.26 -13.13 -2.39
CA ASP A 184 8.04 -13.24 -3.61
C ASP A 184 8.14 -14.69 -4.11
N PHE A 185 8.24 -14.83 -5.43
CA PHE A 185 8.45 -16.10 -6.12
C PHE A 185 9.68 -16.07 -7.02
N TYR A 186 10.74 -15.39 -6.59
CA TYR A 186 11.90 -15.09 -7.43
C TYR A 186 12.76 -16.34 -7.63
N GLU A 187 12.98 -17.11 -6.56
CA GLU A 187 13.75 -18.34 -6.61
C GLU A 187 12.86 -19.56 -6.92
N ASP A 188 13.45 -20.57 -7.55
CA ASP A 188 12.74 -21.82 -7.87
C ASP A 188 12.21 -22.56 -6.63
N ALA A 189 12.83 -22.33 -5.47
CA ALA A 189 12.40 -22.91 -4.19
C ALA A 189 11.13 -22.24 -3.63
N ASP A 190 10.88 -20.98 -3.97
CA ASP A 190 9.72 -20.21 -3.48
C ASP A 190 8.48 -20.48 -4.33
N LYS A 191 8.69 -20.83 -5.60
CA LYS A 191 7.63 -21.14 -6.56
C LYS A 191 6.84 -22.39 -6.14
N PRO A 192 5.51 -22.36 -6.20
CA PRO A 192 4.67 -23.54 -5.91
C PRO A 192 4.90 -24.69 -6.90
N ALA A 193 5.42 -24.40 -8.09
CA ALA A 193 5.86 -25.37 -9.08
C ALA A 193 6.90 -24.74 -10.03
N LYS A 194 7.81 -25.55 -10.58
CA LYS A 194 8.85 -25.11 -11.54
C LYS A 194 8.31 -24.42 -12.80
N GLY A 195 7.06 -24.72 -13.18
CA GLY A 195 6.38 -24.15 -14.34
C GLY A 195 5.33 -23.10 -14.00
N MET A 196 5.47 -22.41 -12.86
CA MET A 196 4.57 -21.31 -12.50
C MET A 196 4.51 -20.30 -13.66
N ALA A 197 3.30 -19.97 -14.10
CA ALA A 197 3.08 -18.99 -15.14
C ALA A 197 3.54 -17.60 -14.67
N PRO A 198 3.84 -16.67 -15.60
CA PRO A 198 4.26 -15.31 -15.26
C PRO A 198 3.32 -14.66 -14.24
N ALA A 199 3.90 -13.86 -13.35
CA ALA A 199 3.23 -13.21 -12.23
C ALA A 199 3.97 -11.92 -11.88
N ILE A 200 3.26 -10.86 -11.49
CA ILE A 200 3.91 -9.64 -11.00
C ILE A 200 4.73 -9.94 -9.74
N MET A 201 4.30 -10.92 -8.93
CA MET A 201 5.04 -11.39 -7.74
C MET A 201 6.29 -12.24 -8.06
N MET A 202 6.63 -12.40 -9.36
CA MET A 202 7.84 -13.08 -9.81
C MET A 202 8.71 -12.10 -10.61
N ALA A 203 9.87 -11.75 -10.04
CA ALA A 203 10.79 -10.75 -10.57
C ALA A 203 11.04 -10.91 -12.07
N GLY A 204 10.78 -9.83 -12.81
CA GLY A 204 11.04 -9.74 -14.24
C GLY A 204 10.18 -10.64 -15.12
N SER A 205 9.21 -11.40 -14.58
CA SER A 205 8.37 -12.29 -15.37
C SER A 205 7.16 -11.58 -15.99
N SER A 206 6.67 -10.52 -15.35
CA SER A 206 5.53 -9.72 -15.81
C SER A 206 5.65 -8.28 -15.32
N MET A 207 5.22 -7.31 -16.15
CA MET A 207 5.10 -5.91 -15.78
C MET A 207 3.70 -5.54 -15.26
N THR A 208 2.77 -6.51 -15.28
CA THR A 208 1.35 -6.31 -14.94
C THR A 208 0.83 -7.46 -14.06
N ILE A 209 -0.26 -7.21 -13.34
CA ILE A 209 -0.97 -8.24 -12.58
C ILE A 209 -1.63 -9.24 -13.55
N THR A 210 -1.27 -10.51 -13.41
CA THR A 210 -1.68 -11.63 -14.25
C THR A 210 -2.78 -12.48 -13.61
N ASP A 211 -3.26 -13.49 -14.33
CA ASP A 211 -4.16 -14.53 -13.82
C ASP A 211 -3.51 -15.33 -12.68
N THR A 212 -2.20 -15.55 -12.74
CA THR A 212 -1.43 -16.22 -11.68
C THR A 212 -1.52 -15.43 -10.38
N ASP A 213 -1.32 -14.11 -10.46
CA ASP A 213 -1.45 -13.20 -9.33
C ASP A 213 -2.88 -13.19 -8.79
N GLY A 214 -3.88 -13.13 -9.67
CA GLY A 214 -5.29 -13.17 -9.30
C GLY A 214 -5.68 -14.45 -8.57
N TRP A 215 -5.15 -15.59 -9.00
CA TRP A 215 -5.34 -16.86 -8.31
C TRP A 215 -4.70 -16.84 -6.91
N MET A 216 -3.46 -16.37 -6.79
CA MET A 216 -2.78 -16.27 -5.49
C MET A 216 -3.49 -15.28 -4.54
N PHE A 217 -3.96 -14.15 -5.07
CA PHE A 217 -4.71 -13.14 -4.34
C PHE A 217 -6.02 -13.69 -3.78
N ARG A 218 -6.77 -14.47 -4.57
CA ARG A 218 -7.95 -15.19 -4.08
C ARG A 218 -7.62 -16.16 -2.96
N ARG A 219 -6.52 -16.92 -3.08
CA ARG A 219 -6.06 -17.84 -2.02
C ARG A 219 -5.69 -17.12 -0.73
N ALA A 220 -5.03 -15.96 -0.84
CA ALA A 220 -4.72 -15.10 0.31
C ALA A 220 -6.00 -14.65 1.01
N TYR A 221 -6.96 -14.11 0.25
CA TYR A 221 -8.26 -13.71 0.77
C TYR A 221 -9.01 -14.87 1.45
N GLU A 222 -9.11 -16.03 0.79
CA GLU A 222 -9.77 -17.22 1.36
C GLU A 222 -9.20 -17.63 2.71
N SER A 223 -7.88 -17.48 2.89
CA SER A 223 -7.20 -17.88 4.14
C SER A 223 -7.57 -17.01 5.34
N ILE A 224 -8.12 -15.80 5.11
CA ILE A 224 -8.49 -14.84 6.15
C ILE A 224 -9.96 -14.43 6.12
N ARG A 225 -10.71 -14.82 5.08
CA ARG A 225 -12.10 -14.38 4.86
C ARG A 225 -13.01 -14.68 6.04
N ASP A 226 -12.83 -15.80 6.73
CA ASP A 226 -13.67 -16.20 7.87
C ASP A 226 -13.58 -15.25 9.07
N ARG A 227 -12.64 -14.29 9.06
CA ARG A 227 -12.56 -13.19 10.02
C ARG A 227 -13.61 -12.10 9.76
N TYR A 228 -14.16 -12.04 8.55
CA TYR A 228 -15.04 -10.96 8.11
C TYR A 228 -16.49 -11.42 8.12
N SER A 229 -17.38 -10.54 8.58
CA SER A 229 -18.83 -10.73 8.52
C SER A 229 -19.42 -9.73 7.53
N PHE A 230 -19.54 -10.16 6.28
CA PHE A 230 -20.28 -9.43 5.25
C PHE A 230 -21.77 -9.75 5.47
N LYS A 231 -22.49 -8.82 6.09
CA LYS A 231 -23.93 -8.90 6.31
C LYS A 231 -24.69 -8.55 5.04
#